data_AF-A0A383E7B6-F1
#
_entry.id   AF-A0A383E7B6-F1
#
_cell.length_a   1.000
_cell.length_b   1.000
_cell.length_c   1.000
_cell.angle_alpha   90.00
_cell.angle_beta   90.00
_cell.angle_gamma   90.00
#
_symmetry.space_group_name_H-M   'P 1'
#
loop_
_entity.id
_entity.type
_entity.pdbx_description
1 polymer ?
#
loop_
_entity_poly.entity_id
_entity_poly.type
_entity_poly.pdbx_seq_one_letter_code
_entity_poly.pdbx_strand_id
1 'polypeptide(L)'
;MAQLFGFSIDDSYKKPSETVVSPVPKNNEDGADYFLSSGFYGQYLDVEGVFKTEYDLIRRYREMALHPEVDNAIEDIIIEAIVADQNDSPVQIDLQNLNVGAQIKDLIRGEFQYIKDMLDFDKKAHEIFRNWYVDGRIYYHKVIDLERPEEGIQELRYIDALKIKYIREQKKKGGENAINY
;
A
#
# COMPACT_ATOMS: atom_id res chain seq x y z
N MET A 1 -6.93 -42.25 -5.91
CA MET A 1 -7.98 -41.29 -5.52
C MET A 1 -9.12 -42.07 -4.93
N ALA A 2 -9.41 -41.89 -3.64
CA ALA A 2 -10.39 -42.69 -2.91
C ALA A 2 -11.71 -41.90 -2.77
N GLN A 3 -12.80 -42.45 -3.33
CA GLN A 3 -14.17 -42.00 -3.04
C GLN A 3 -14.60 -42.63 -1.72
N LEU A 4 -14.71 -41.81 -0.66
CA LEU A 4 -15.38 -42.19 0.57
C LEU A 4 -16.65 -41.35 0.69
N PHE A 5 -17.80 -42.03 0.73
CA PHE A 5 -19.12 -41.42 0.99
C PHE A 5 -19.58 -40.33 0.00
N GLY A 6 -19.52 -40.60 -1.31
CA GLY A 6 -20.30 -39.82 -2.28
C GLY A 6 -19.90 -38.35 -2.47
N PHE A 7 -18.83 -37.87 -1.83
CA PHE A 7 -18.26 -36.55 -2.04
C PHE A 7 -16.83 -36.71 -2.58
N SER A 8 -16.56 -36.15 -3.76
CA SER A 8 -15.18 -35.91 -4.21
C SER A 8 -14.69 -34.63 -3.56
N ILE A 9 -13.57 -34.71 -2.83
CA ILE A 9 -12.79 -33.52 -2.50
C ILE A 9 -12.00 -33.21 -3.78
N ASP A 10 -12.67 -32.56 -4.73
CA ASP A 10 -11.97 -31.91 -5.82
C ASP A 10 -11.48 -30.56 -5.28
N ASP A 11 -10.18 -30.35 -5.31
CA ASP A 11 -9.49 -29.08 -4.98
C ASP A 11 -9.78 -27.96 -6.03
N SER A 12 -10.92 -28.08 -6.69
CA SER A 12 -11.42 -27.22 -7.77
C SER A 12 -12.32 -26.11 -7.23
N TYR A 13 -12.05 -25.61 -6.01
CA TYR A 13 -12.71 -24.42 -5.49
C TYR A 13 -12.30 -23.20 -6.33
N LYS A 14 -12.96 -23.04 -7.48
CA LYS A 14 -12.90 -21.82 -8.28
C LYS A 14 -13.52 -20.72 -7.42
N LYS A 15 -12.70 -19.75 -7.01
CA LYS A 15 -13.17 -18.52 -6.36
C LYS A 15 -14.39 -18.01 -7.14
N PRO A 16 -15.54 -17.75 -6.47
CA PRO A 16 -16.75 -17.31 -7.16
C PRO A 16 -16.45 -16.05 -7.99
N SER A 17 -16.98 -16.01 -9.22
CA SER A 17 -16.79 -14.88 -10.14
C SER A 17 -17.27 -13.57 -9.51
N GLU A 18 -16.68 -12.43 -9.91
CA GLU A 18 -17.01 -11.11 -9.34
C GLU A 18 -18.48 -10.72 -9.43
N THR A 19 -19.24 -11.39 -10.30
CA THR A 19 -20.67 -11.18 -10.54
C THR A 19 -21.57 -11.85 -9.49
N VAL A 20 -21.08 -12.83 -8.73
CA VAL A 20 -21.88 -13.50 -7.70
C VAL A 20 -21.92 -12.62 -6.46
N VAL A 21 -23.09 -12.04 -6.19
CA VAL A 21 -23.35 -11.23 -4.99
C VAL A 21 -23.41 -12.19 -3.80
N SER A 22 -22.27 -12.38 -3.13
CA SER A 22 -22.23 -13.03 -1.82
C SER A 22 -22.74 -12.04 -0.76
N PRO A 23 -23.66 -12.46 0.13
CA PRO A 23 -24.03 -11.68 1.31
C PRO A 23 -22.84 -11.48 2.27
N VAL A 24 -21.85 -12.37 2.21
CA VAL A 24 -20.60 -12.25 2.96
C VAL A 24 -19.68 -11.29 2.20
N PRO A 25 -19.27 -10.16 2.81
CA PRO A 25 -18.31 -9.25 2.19
C PRO A 25 -17.03 -10.03 1.86
N LYS A 26 -16.45 -9.77 0.68
CA LYS A 26 -15.16 -10.37 0.32
C LYS A 26 -14.11 -9.94 1.34
N ASN A 27 -13.47 -10.90 1.99
CA ASN A 27 -12.33 -10.66 2.84
C ASN A 27 -11.22 -10.06 1.99
N ASN A 28 -10.78 -8.84 2.32
CA ASN A 28 -9.64 -8.21 1.67
C ASN A 28 -8.48 -8.33 2.66
N GLU A 29 -7.58 -9.29 2.43
CA GLU A 29 -6.61 -9.75 3.44
C GLU A 29 -5.60 -8.68 3.90
N ASP A 30 -5.52 -7.55 3.19
CA ASP A 30 -4.56 -6.45 3.43
C ASP A 30 -5.24 -5.05 3.44
N GLY A 31 -6.59 -5.00 3.40
CA GLY A 31 -7.34 -3.76 3.21
C GLY A 31 -7.94 -3.18 4.49
N ALA A 32 -8.14 -1.85 4.51
CA ALA A 32 -8.90 -1.17 5.56
C ALA A 32 -10.40 -1.52 5.47
N ASP A 33 -10.88 -2.39 6.36
CA ASP A 33 -12.29 -2.82 6.48
C ASP A 33 -13.14 -1.82 7.31
N TYR A 34 -12.94 -0.52 7.10
CA TYR A 34 -13.82 0.49 7.69
C TYR A 34 -15.05 0.69 6.80
N PHE A 35 -16.12 -0.05 7.08
CA PHE A 35 -17.42 0.18 6.47
C PHE A 35 -18.12 1.36 7.15
N LEU A 36 -18.32 2.46 6.43
CA LEU A 36 -19.16 3.57 6.89
C LEU A 36 -20.65 3.17 6.77
N SER A 37 -21.14 2.28 7.63
CA SER A 37 -22.57 1.96 7.69
C SER A 37 -23.29 3.06 8.46
N SER A 38 -23.71 4.11 7.76
CA SER A 38 -24.66 5.08 8.29
C SER A 38 -26.03 4.41 8.45
N GLY A 39 -26.34 3.91 9.65
CA GLY A 39 -27.70 3.50 10.02
C GLY A 39 -27.77 2.38 11.06
N PHE A 40 -28.19 2.76 12.27
CA PHE A 40 -28.82 1.93 13.29
C PHE A 40 -27.97 0.91 14.08
N TYR A 41 -27.60 1.35 15.30
CA TYR A 41 -27.51 0.56 16.54
C TYR A 41 -26.72 -0.76 16.50
N GLY A 42 -25.38 -0.64 16.49
CA GLY A 42 -24.48 -1.73 16.88
C GLY A 42 -23.39 -1.17 17.78
N GLN A 43 -23.57 -1.26 19.10
CA GLN A 43 -22.45 -1.12 20.03
C GLN A 43 -21.63 -2.41 19.95
N TYR A 44 -20.57 -2.40 19.15
CA TYR A 44 -19.53 -3.42 19.27
C TYR A 44 -18.82 -3.16 20.60
N LEU A 45 -18.98 -4.09 21.55
CA LEU A 45 -18.18 -4.16 22.77
C LEU A 45 -16.76 -4.57 22.35
N ASP A 46 -15.87 -3.59 22.34
CA ASP A 46 -14.43 -3.77 22.15
C ASP A 46 -13.82 -4.28 23.47
N VAL A 47 -13.68 -5.61 23.58
CA VAL A 47 -13.19 -6.31 24.78
C VAL A 47 -11.65 -6.37 24.83
N GLU A 48 -10.95 -5.98 23.77
CA GLU A 48 -9.51 -6.21 23.63
C GLU A 48 -8.65 -4.95 23.66
N GLY A 49 -9.19 -3.78 24.00
CA GLY A 49 -8.37 -2.57 24.14
C GLY A 49 -7.51 -2.32 22.89
N VAL A 50 -8.05 -2.66 21.73
CA VAL A 50 -7.39 -2.47 20.44
C VAL A 50 -7.26 -0.97 20.25
N PHE A 51 -6.06 -0.50 19.91
CA PHE A 51 -5.74 0.92 19.74
C PHE A 51 -6.90 1.68 19.11
N LYS A 52 -7.49 2.61 19.87
CA LYS A 52 -8.77 3.24 19.53
C LYS A 52 -8.74 4.01 18.20
N THR A 53 -7.54 4.37 17.70
CA THR A 53 -7.33 4.96 16.38
C THR A 53 -5.96 4.55 15.80
N GLU A 54 -5.85 4.41 14.48
CA GLU A 54 -4.56 4.22 13.77
C GLU A 54 -3.56 5.35 14.09
N TYR A 55 -4.09 6.54 14.37
CA TYR A 55 -3.31 7.70 14.79
C TYR A 55 -2.53 7.43 16.09
N ASP A 56 -3.19 6.86 17.10
CA ASP A 56 -2.55 6.51 18.38
C ASP A 56 -1.48 5.42 18.21
N LEU A 57 -1.71 4.50 17.26
CA LEU A 57 -0.76 3.42 16.96
C LEU A 57 0.53 3.96 16.35
N ILE A 58 0.43 4.79 15.30
CA ILE A 58 1.60 5.40 14.65
C ILE A 58 2.35 6.28 15.65
N ARG A 59 1.64 7.03 16.49
CA ARG A 59 2.27 7.82 17.54
C ARG A 59 3.06 6.93 18.51
N ARG A 60 2.49 5.80 18.95
CA ARG A 60 3.20 4.85 19.80
C ARG A 60 4.43 4.25 19.09
N TYR A 61 4.35 3.93 17.80
CA TYR A 61 5.50 3.44 17.04
C TYR A 61 6.63 4.47 16.98
N ARG A 62 6.29 5.73 16.68
CA ARG A 62 7.26 6.84 16.71
C ARG A 62 7.86 7.03 18.11
N GLU A 63 7.05 6.96 19.16
CA GLU A 63 7.53 7.05 20.55
C GLU A 63 8.48 5.88 20.91
N MET A 64 8.18 4.66 20.48
CA MET A 64 9.04 3.50 20.71
C MET A 64 10.36 3.60 19.93
N ALA A 65 10.33 4.12 18.71
CA ALA A 65 11.51 4.33 17.87
C ALA A 65 12.48 5.39 18.44
N LEU A 66 12.08 6.16 19.46
CA LEU A 66 12.99 7.09 20.16
C LEU A 66 13.89 6.39 21.19
N HIS A 67 13.57 5.16 21.60
CA HIS A 67 14.40 4.43 22.54
C HIS A 67 15.70 3.98 21.85
N PRO A 68 16.90 4.25 22.41
CA PRO A 68 18.17 3.97 21.73
C PRO A 68 18.38 2.50 21.30
N GLU A 69 17.90 1.55 22.10
CA GLU A 69 17.99 0.12 21.77
C GLU A 69 17.08 -0.28 20.60
N VAL A 70 15.90 0.34 20.52
CA VAL A 70 14.94 0.14 19.44
C VAL A 70 15.42 0.85 18.18
N ASP A 71 15.97 2.05 18.32
CA ASP A 71 16.57 2.81 17.22
C ASP A 71 17.71 2.02 16.57
N ASN A 72 18.66 1.52 17.37
CA ASN A 72 19.73 0.66 16.86
C ASN A 72 19.20 -0.58 16.13
N ALA A 73 18.17 -1.23 16.67
CA ALA A 73 17.56 -2.39 16.03
C ALA A 73 16.86 -2.04 14.70
N ILE A 74 16.23 -0.87 14.61
CA ILE A 74 15.64 -0.36 13.37
C ILE A 74 16.76 -0.09 12.36
N GLU A 75 17.83 0.58 12.75
CA GLU A 75 18.97 0.89 11.88
C GLU A 75 19.64 -0.38 11.33
N ASP A 76 19.83 -1.41 12.15
CA ASP A 76 20.38 -2.70 11.70
C ASP A 76 19.51 -3.33 10.59
N ILE A 77 18.18 -3.27 10.73
CA ILE A 77 17.23 -3.76 9.72
C ILE A 77 17.31 -2.92 8.43
N ILE A 78 17.42 -1.60 8.56
CA ILE A 78 17.49 -0.70 7.39
C ILE A 78 18.77 -0.96 6.60
N ILE A 79 19.91 -1.11 7.28
CA ILE A 79 21.21 -1.36 6.63
C ILE A 79 21.22 -2.71 5.92
N GLU A 80 20.57 -3.74 6.49
CA GLU A 80 20.41 -5.03 5.83
C GLU A 80 19.48 -4.94 4.60
N ALA A 81 18.40 -4.17 4.70
CA ALA A 81 17.40 -4.05 3.64
C ALA A 81 17.86 -3.18 2.46
N ILE A 82 18.53 -2.05 2.73
CA ILE A 82 18.96 -1.09 1.74
C ILE A 82 20.43 -0.75 1.95
N VAL A 83 21.24 -1.18 0.98
CA VAL A 83 22.65 -0.80 0.91
C VAL A 83 22.78 0.31 -0.15
N ALA A 84 23.10 1.52 0.30
CA ALA A 84 23.47 2.62 -0.58
C ALA A 84 24.98 2.79 -0.55
N ASP A 85 25.65 2.42 -1.66
CA ASP A 85 27.06 2.73 -1.86
C ASP A 85 27.19 4.08 -2.59
N GLN A 86 28.31 4.78 -2.42
CA GLN A 86 28.54 6.09 -3.03
C GLN A 86 28.53 6.05 -4.57
N ASN A 87 28.78 4.88 -5.16
CA ASN A 87 28.90 4.69 -6.60
C ASN A 87 27.77 3.83 -7.20
N ASP A 88 26.85 3.31 -6.39
CA ASP A 88 25.81 2.40 -6.87
C ASP A 88 24.40 2.82 -6.41
N SER A 89 23.42 2.50 -7.25
CA SER A 89 22.01 2.69 -6.96
C SER A 89 21.50 1.58 -6.06
N PRO A 90 20.83 1.89 -4.94
CA PRO A 90 20.28 0.87 -4.03
C PRO A 90 19.17 0.03 -4.69
N VAL A 91 18.49 0.56 -5.71
CA VAL A 91 17.38 -0.13 -6.39
C VAL A 91 17.50 0.02 -7.91
N GLN A 92 17.28 -1.06 -8.64
CA GLN A 92 17.21 -1.08 -10.11
C GLN A 92 16.06 -1.97 -10.57
N ILE A 93 15.50 -1.68 -11.74
CA ILE A 93 14.44 -2.51 -12.33
C ILE A 93 15.02 -3.64 -13.17
N ASP A 94 14.54 -4.86 -12.96
CA ASP A 94 14.82 -5.98 -13.83
C ASP A 94 13.66 -6.21 -14.82
N LEU A 95 13.99 -6.23 -16.11
CA LEU A 95 13.04 -6.39 -17.24
C LEU A 95 13.31 -7.68 -18.03
N GLN A 96 13.98 -8.66 -17.43
CA GLN A 96 14.31 -9.95 -18.08
C GLN A 96 13.06 -10.74 -18.48
N ASN A 97 12.05 -10.82 -17.61
CA ASN A 97 10.82 -11.59 -17.87
C ASN A 97 9.81 -10.88 -18.80
N LEU A 98 10.13 -9.68 -19.30
CA LEU A 98 9.22 -8.91 -20.14
C LEU A 98 9.53 -9.15 -21.64
N ASN A 99 8.60 -9.80 -22.36
CA ASN A 99 8.72 -10.07 -23.79
C ASN A 99 8.27 -8.86 -24.64
N VAL A 100 9.02 -7.76 -24.55
CA VAL A 100 8.81 -6.55 -25.36
C VAL A 100 10.09 -6.12 -26.07
N GLY A 101 9.97 -5.27 -27.09
CA GLY A 101 11.11 -4.72 -27.82
C GLY A 101 12.08 -3.96 -26.92
N ALA A 102 13.37 -3.99 -27.25
CA ALA A 102 14.43 -3.35 -26.45
C ALA A 102 14.17 -1.86 -26.19
N GLN A 103 13.67 -1.14 -27.19
CA GLN A 103 13.34 0.29 -27.08
C GLN A 103 12.33 0.60 -25.97
N ILE A 104 11.33 -0.27 -25.77
CA ILE A 104 10.34 -0.10 -24.69
C ILE A 104 10.99 -0.35 -23.33
N LYS A 105 11.88 -1.36 -23.24
CA LYS A 105 12.62 -1.63 -22.00
C LYS A 105 13.50 -0.44 -21.60
N ASP A 106 14.15 0.19 -22.57
CA ASP A 106 15.01 1.35 -22.32
C ASP A 106 14.20 2.57 -21.91
N LEU A 107 13.02 2.78 -22.51
CA LEU A 107 12.09 3.82 -22.07
C LEU A 107 11.66 3.61 -20.62
N ILE A 108 11.24 2.39 -20.25
CA ILE A 108 10.83 2.08 -18.87
C ILE A 108 11.97 2.33 -17.87
N ARG A 109 13.22 1.98 -18.23
CA ARG A 109 14.40 2.29 -17.40
C ARG A 109 14.63 3.79 -17.27
N GLY A 110 14.47 4.54 -18.35
CA GLY A 110 14.56 6.01 -18.33
C GLY A 110 13.53 6.64 -17.40
N GLU A 111 12.27 6.24 -17.52
CA GLU A 111 11.18 6.73 -16.65
C GLU A 111 11.38 6.33 -15.18
N PHE A 112 11.87 5.12 -14.93
CA PHE A 112 12.19 4.69 -13.56
C PHE A 112 13.31 5.54 -12.95
N GLN A 113 14.37 5.80 -13.71
CA GLN A 113 15.45 6.67 -13.26
C GLN A 113 14.95 8.10 -13.01
N TYR A 114 14.08 8.63 -13.87
CA TYR A 114 13.46 9.94 -13.68
C TYR A 114 12.67 10.05 -12.36
N ILE A 115 11.85 9.03 -12.04
CA ILE A 115 11.11 9.00 -10.76
C ILE A 115 12.07 8.89 -9.56
N LYS A 116 13.10 8.08 -9.71
CA LYS A 116 14.11 7.86 -8.67
C LYS A 116 14.90 9.15 -8.37
N ASP A 117 15.25 9.91 -9.41
CA ASP A 117 15.90 11.21 -9.30
C ASP A 117 14.98 12.26 -8.66
N MET A 118 13.69 12.28 -9.05
CA MET A 118 12.69 13.18 -8.46
C MET A 118 12.50 12.96 -6.96
N LEU A 119 12.63 11.72 -6.49
CA LEU A 119 12.57 11.37 -5.08
C LEU A 119 13.89 11.59 -4.33
N ASP A 120 14.97 11.97 -5.02
CA ASP A 120 16.35 11.96 -4.50
C ASP A 120 16.67 10.63 -3.78
N PHE A 121 16.20 9.51 -4.35
CA PHE A 121 16.20 8.23 -3.62
C PHE A 121 17.61 7.80 -3.24
N ASP A 122 18.61 8.00 -4.09
CA ASP A 122 20.01 7.63 -3.80
C ASP A 122 20.56 8.26 -2.52
N LYS A 123 20.10 9.47 -2.17
CA LYS A 123 20.55 10.18 -0.96
C LYS A 123 19.63 9.96 0.23
N LYS A 124 18.33 9.80 -0.03
CA LYS A 124 17.28 9.75 1.01
C LYS A 124 16.71 8.34 1.24
N ALA A 125 17.20 7.30 0.56
CA ALA A 125 16.67 5.94 0.65
C ALA A 125 16.57 5.46 2.10
N HIS A 126 17.63 5.71 2.88
CA HIS A 126 17.68 5.34 4.29
C HIS A 126 16.56 6.01 5.11
N GLU A 127 16.35 7.32 4.92
CA GLU A 127 15.29 8.08 5.60
C GLU A 127 13.88 7.65 5.14
N ILE A 128 13.69 7.47 3.83
CA ILE A 128 12.41 7.07 3.23
C ILE A 128 11.99 5.70 3.77
N PHE A 129 12.92 4.74 3.82
CA PHE A 129 12.64 3.41 4.32
C PHE A 129 12.43 3.39 5.82
N ARG A 130 13.20 4.19 6.60
CA ARG A 130 12.96 4.37 8.04
C ARG A 130 11.55 4.90 8.33
N ASN A 131 11.12 5.93 7.60
CA ASN A 131 9.79 6.51 7.75
C ASN A 131 8.69 5.48 7.43
N TRP A 132 8.86 4.70 6.35
CA TRP A 132 7.95 3.62 6.02
C TRP A 132 7.92 2.52 7.08
N TYR A 133 9.07 2.10 7.60
CA TYR A 133 9.19 1.02 8.57
C TYR A 133 8.58 1.40 9.93
N VAL A 134 8.87 2.62 10.42
CA VAL A 134 8.35 3.10 11.72
C VAL A 134 6.85 3.43 11.64
N ASP A 135 6.41 4.10 10.58
CA ASP A 135 5.00 4.47 10.45
C ASP A 135 4.12 3.33 9.92
N GLY A 136 4.73 2.27 9.38
CA GLY A 136 4.07 1.15 8.68
C GLY A 136 3.44 1.51 7.34
N ARG A 137 3.43 2.80 6.97
CA ARG A 137 2.82 3.33 5.75
C ARG A 137 3.51 4.60 5.29
N ILE A 138 3.54 4.81 3.98
CA ILE A 138 4.12 6.01 3.37
C ILE A 138 3.23 6.50 2.23
N TYR A 139 3.05 7.81 2.13
CA TYR A 139 2.19 8.43 1.13
C TYR A 139 2.91 9.53 0.38
N TYR A 140 2.74 9.52 -0.95
CA TYR A 140 3.23 10.56 -1.83
C TYR A 140 2.07 11.14 -2.63
N HIS A 141 1.96 12.47 -2.62
CA HIS A 141 1.08 13.21 -3.50
C HIS A 141 1.76 13.38 -4.86
N LYS A 142 1.07 12.93 -5.91
CA LYS A 142 1.52 13.10 -7.29
C LYS A 142 1.06 14.45 -7.78
N VAL A 143 2.01 15.34 -8.08
CA VAL A 143 1.73 16.64 -8.68
C VAL A 143 1.78 16.48 -10.20
N ILE A 144 0.65 16.74 -10.85
CA ILE A 144 0.49 16.72 -12.30
C ILE A 144 -0.10 18.04 -12.77
N ASP A 145 0.36 18.51 -13.92
CA ASP A 145 -0.29 19.61 -14.63
C ASP A 145 -1.52 19.04 -15.36
N LEU A 146 -2.71 19.50 -14.98
CA LEU A 146 -3.96 19.05 -15.58
C LEU A 146 -4.17 19.62 -16.99
N GLU A 147 -3.55 20.76 -17.30
CA GLU A 147 -3.65 21.39 -18.61
C GLU A 147 -2.74 20.69 -19.63
N ARG A 148 -1.60 20.15 -19.17
CA ARG A 148 -0.61 19.46 -20.00
C ARG A 148 -0.18 18.14 -19.37
N PRO A 149 -1.05 17.12 -19.39
CA PRO A 149 -0.77 15.81 -18.78
C PRO A 149 0.37 15.05 -19.45
N GLU A 150 0.75 15.44 -20.66
CA GLU A 150 1.87 14.91 -21.44
C GLU A 150 3.26 15.20 -20.84
N GLU A 151 3.38 16.24 -20.00
CA GLU A 151 4.61 16.52 -19.25
C GLU A 151 4.83 15.53 -18.10
N GLY A 152 3.84 14.68 -17.82
CA GLY A 152 3.94 13.63 -16.82
C GLY A 152 3.91 14.13 -15.38
N ILE A 153 4.61 13.41 -14.50
CA ILE A 153 4.70 13.75 -13.08
C ILE A 153 5.77 14.83 -12.91
N GLN A 154 5.42 15.92 -12.25
CA GLN A 154 6.35 17.03 -11.98
C GLN A 154 7.04 16.87 -10.62
N GLU A 155 6.28 16.52 -9.59
CA GLU A 155 6.79 16.39 -8.21
C GLU A 155 6.07 15.26 -7.48
N LEU A 156 6.81 14.53 -6.64
CA LEU A 156 6.26 13.64 -5.63
C LEU A 156 6.47 14.25 -4.25
N ARG A 157 5.37 14.71 -3.64
CA ARG A 157 5.41 15.34 -2.32
C ARG A 157 5.07 14.36 -1.22
N TYR A 158 5.96 14.19 -0.25
CA TYR A 158 5.70 13.40 0.94
C TYR A 158 4.53 13.96 1.74
N ILE A 159 3.57 13.10 2.11
CA ILE A 159 2.50 13.40 3.05
C ILE A 159 2.70 12.55 4.31
N ASP A 160 2.62 13.20 5.46
CA ASP A 160 2.63 12.54 6.76
C ASP A 160 1.51 11.49 6.85
N ALA A 161 1.89 10.26 7.22
CA ALA A 161 1.01 9.12 7.42
C ALA A 161 -0.15 9.42 8.39
N LEU A 162 0.01 10.33 9.34
CA LEU A 162 -1.04 10.70 10.30
C LEU A 162 -2.24 11.43 9.66
N LYS A 163 -2.06 12.03 8.47
CA LYS A 163 -3.06 12.91 7.84
C LYS A 163 -3.99 12.20 6.87
N ILE A 164 -3.67 10.97 6.46
CA ILE A 164 -4.43 10.22 5.47
C ILE A 164 -5.10 9.03 6.14
N LYS A 165 -6.38 8.82 5.82
CA LYS A 165 -7.13 7.62 6.17
C LYS A 165 -7.84 7.10 4.92
N TYR A 166 -7.58 5.84 4.56
CA TYR A 166 -8.34 5.18 3.52
C TYR A 166 -9.68 4.70 4.08
N ILE A 167 -10.74 5.03 3.34
CA ILE A 167 -12.10 4.64 3.67
C ILE A 167 -12.69 3.99 2.42
N ARG A 168 -13.36 2.86 2.61
CA ARG A 168 -14.09 2.20 1.53
C ARG A 168 -15.54 2.65 1.56
N GLU A 169 -15.96 3.35 0.51
CA GLU A 169 -17.36 3.67 0.33
C GLU A 169 -18.07 2.53 -0.42
N GLN A 170 -19.06 1.91 0.22
CA GLN A 170 -19.92 0.95 -0.45
C GLN A 170 -20.96 1.70 -1.28
N LYS A 171 -20.71 1.84 -2.58
CA LYS A 171 -21.70 2.39 -3.52
C LYS A 171 -22.91 1.46 -3.60
N LYS A 172 -23.99 1.76 -2.89
CA LYS A 172 -25.29 1.11 -3.08
C LYS A 172 -25.91 1.65 -4.37
N LYS A 173 -26.33 0.77 -5.29
CA LYS A 173 -27.14 1.18 -6.45
C LYS A 173 -28.47 1.75 -5.93
N GLY A 174 -28.71 3.05 -6.16
CA GLY A 174 -29.99 3.71 -5.90
C GLY A 174 -30.04 4.77 -4.78
N GLY A 175 -28.91 5.29 -4.30
CA GLY A 175 -28.89 6.46 -3.40
C GLY A 175 -28.61 7.77 -4.15
N GLU A 176 -29.11 8.90 -3.62
CA GLU A 176 -29.07 10.25 -4.22
C GLU A 176 -27.66 10.78 -4.60
N ASN A 177 -26.58 10.07 -4.24
CA ASN A 177 -25.20 10.37 -4.64
C ASN A 177 -24.65 9.42 -5.73
N ALA A 178 -25.52 8.92 -6.61
CA ALA A 178 -25.08 8.19 -7.80
C ALA A 178 -24.51 9.19 -8.82
N ILE A 179 -23.20 9.14 -9.03
CA ILE A 179 -22.56 9.78 -10.19
C ILE A 179 -23.12 9.09 -11.44
N ASN A 180 -23.99 9.78 -12.16
CA ASN A 180 -24.50 9.32 -13.44
C ASN A 180 -23.34 9.36 -14.45
N TYR A 181 -22.98 8.19 -14.98
CA TYR A 181 -22.16 8.10 -16.19
C TYR A 181 -22.98 8.51 -17.40
#